data_AF-A0A349DDL3-F1
#
_entry.id   AF-A0A349DDL3-F1
#
_cell.length_a   1.000
_cell.length_b   1.000
_cell.length_c   1.000
_cell.angle_alpha   90.00
_cell.angle_beta   90.00
_cell.angle_gamma   90.00
#
_symmetry.space_group_name_H-M   'P 1'
#
loop_
_entity.id
_entity.type
_entity.pdbx_description
1 polymer ?
#
loop_
_entity_poly.entity_id
_entity_poly.type
_entity_poly.pdbx_seq_one_letter_code
_entity_poly.pdbx_strand_id
1 'polypeptide(L)'
;MELIKAKFFNSFNCIADRCPDTCCAGWDVEIDDESAEKYKEENGELKKYFDKHLTTDEDGYIFSLTDGRCPLLDGSNLCRIQLQKGESALCDTCRL
;
A
#
# COMPACT_ATOMS: atom_id res chain seq x y z
N MET A 1 28.14 -5.04 14.23
CA MET A 1 27.29 -4.07 13.53
C MET A 1 26.59 -3.25 14.59
N GLU A 2 26.84 -1.94 14.65
CA GLU A 2 26.21 -1.05 15.63
C GLU A 2 24.92 -0.48 15.02
N LEU A 3 23.79 -0.67 15.73
CA LEU A 3 22.47 -0.23 15.29
C LEU A 3 22.19 1.17 15.84
N ILE A 4 22.16 2.16 14.95
CA ILE A 4 21.77 3.54 15.28
C ILE A 4 20.31 3.71 14.89
N LYS A 5 19.45 4.06 15.85
CA LYS A 5 18.04 4.38 15.61
C LYS A 5 17.65 5.71 16.22
N ALA A 6 16.63 6.35 15.65
CA ALA A 6 16.07 7.57 16.22
C ALA A 6 15.49 7.31 17.61
N LYS A 7 15.57 8.30 18.51
CA LYS A 7 15.10 8.17 19.91
C LYS A 7 13.62 7.76 20.01
N PHE A 8 12.80 8.16 19.04
CA PHE A 8 11.36 7.90 19.01
C PHE A 8 10.98 6.57 18.33
N PHE A 9 11.93 5.81 17.79
CA PHE A 9 11.65 4.61 16.99
C PHE A 9 10.74 3.61 17.71
N ASN A 10 11.03 3.33 18.99
CA ASN A 10 10.24 2.38 19.79
C ASN A 10 8.83 2.92 20.17
N SER A 11 8.61 4.23 20.02
CA SER A 11 7.35 4.89 20.39
C SER A 11 6.54 5.29 19.16
N PHE A 12 7.05 5.03 17.96
CA PHE A 12 6.31 5.28 16.73
C PHE A 12 5.09 4.37 16.68
N ASN A 13 3.94 4.98 16.43
CA ASN A 13 2.70 4.26 16.23
C ASN A 13 1.94 4.94 15.10
N CYS A 14 1.36 4.15 14.20
CA CYS A 14 0.53 4.68 13.12
C CYS A 14 -0.65 5.46 13.74
N ILE A 15 -0.77 6.74 13.38
CA ILE A 15 -1.87 7.61 13.81
C ILE A 15 -3.03 7.65 12.80
N ALA A 16 -2.99 6.76 11.81
CA ALA A 16 -4.02 6.53 10.80
C ALA A 16 -4.41 7.81 10.07
N ASP A 17 -5.69 8.20 10.16
CA ASP A 17 -6.32 9.32 9.46
C ASP A 17 -5.75 10.68 9.86
N ARG A 18 -5.07 10.74 11.02
CA ARG A 18 -4.39 11.96 11.49
C ARG A 18 -2.99 12.12 10.92
N CYS A 19 -2.49 11.16 10.13
CA CYS A 19 -1.19 11.28 9.49
C CYS A 19 -1.24 12.39 8.42
N PRO A 20 -0.42 13.44 8.54
CA PRO A 20 -0.42 14.52 7.54
C PRO A 20 0.17 14.07 6.21
N ASP A 21 0.98 13.00 6.25
CA ASP A 21 1.64 12.39 5.10
C ASP A 21 0.96 11.08 4.73
N THR A 22 1.04 10.71 3.46
CA THR A 22 0.71 9.37 3.00
C THR A 22 1.92 8.83 2.24
N CYS A 23 2.34 7.61 2.57
CA CYS A 23 3.40 6.93 1.80
C CYS A 23 2.96 6.62 0.36
N CYS A 24 1.65 6.70 0.06
CA CYS A 24 1.07 6.35 -1.22
C CYS A 24 0.67 7.59 -2.05
N ALA A 25 1.58 8.55 -2.18
CA ALA A 25 1.42 9.71 -3.04
C ALA A 25 2.74 10.05 -3.76
N GLY A 26 2.64 10.45 -5.02
CA GLY A 26 3.77 10.95 -5.81
C GLY A 26 4.43 9.95 -6.77
N TRP A 27 4.31 8.63 -6.56
CA TRP A 27 4.83 7.60 -7.48
C TRP A 27 3.96 6.34 -7.49
N ASP A 28 3.98 5.62 -8.62
CA ASP A 28 3.30 4.32 -8.81
C ASP A 28 3.83 3.27 -7.84
N VAL A 29 2.92 2.47 -7.29
CA VAL A 29 3.28 1.50 -6.26
C VAL A 29 3.66 0.19 -6.94
N GLU A 30 4.94 -0.15 -6.91
CA GLU A 30 5.42 -1.47 -7.34
C GLU A 30 4.83 -2.58 -6.45
N ILE A 31 4.39 -3.66 -7.09
CA ILE A 31 3.75 -4.80 -6.46
C ILE A 31 4.58 -6.04 -6.76
N ASP A 32 5.02 -6.74 -5.72
CA ASP A 32 5.69 -8.02 -5.86
C ASP A 32 4.75 -9.09 -6.45
N ASP A 33 5.34 -10.03 -7.20
CA ASP A 33 4.58 -11.07 -7.91
C ASP A 33 3.66 -11.87 -6.97
N GLU A 34 4.13 -12.19 -5.76
CA GLU A 34 3.34 -12.94 -4.77
C GLU A 34 2.07 -12.16 -4.38
N SER A 35 2.20 -10.87 -4.12
CA SER A 35 1.07 -10.00 -3.78
C SER A 35 0.16 -9.76 -4.99
N ALA A 36 0.72 -9.61 -6.18
CA ALA A 36 -0.06 -9.47 -7.41
C ALA A 36 -0.97 -10.68 -7.65
N GLU A 37 -0.45 -11.91 -7.49
CA GLU A 37 -1.26 -13.13 -7.59
C GLU A 37 -2.34 -13.20 -6.51
N LYS A 38 -2.02 -12.87 -5.24
CA LYS A 38 -3.03 -12.78 -4.17
C LYS A 38 -4.14 -11.77 -4.51
N TYR A 39 -3.79 -10.62 -5.08
CA TYR A 39 -4.76 -9.60 -5.47
C TYR A 39 -5.63 -10.05 -6.66
N LYS A 40 -5.07 -10.84 -7.59
CA LYS A 40 -5.83 -11.46 -8.68
C LYS A 40 -6.80 -12.53 -8.18
N GLU A 41 -6.47 -13.26 -7.13
CA GLU A 41 -7.32 -14.29 -6.52
C GLU A 41 -8.27 -13.76 -5.43
N GLU A 42 -8.16 -12.49 -5.05
CA GLU A 42 -8.98 -11.89 -4.00
C GLU A 42 -10.47 -11.97 -4.34
N ASN A 43 -11.27 -12.33 -3.33
CA ASN A 43 -12.71 -12.45 -3.44
C ASN A 43 -13.35 -11.49 -2.42
N GLY A 44 -13.76 -10.31 -2.87
CA GLY A 44 -14.42 -9.34 -2.00
C GLY A 44 -14.41 -7.91 -2.57
N GLU A 45 -14.73 -6.95 -1.70
CA GLU A 45 -14.83 -5.53 -2.08
C GLU A 45 -13.51 -4.95 -2.61
N LEU A 46 -12.36 -5.51 -2.24
CA LEU A 46 -11.05 -5.09 -2.76
C LEU A 46 -10.83 -5.51 -4.21
N LYS A 47 -11.45 -6.61 -4.65
CA LYS A 47 -11.24 -7.17 -5.99
C LYS A 47 -11.51 -6.17 -7.10
N LYS A 48 -12.59 -5.37 -6.95
CA LYS A 48 -12.93 -4.31 -7.92
C LYS A 48 -11.87 -3.21 -8.05
N TYR A 49 -11.09 -2.96 -6.99
CA TYR A 49 -9.99 -2.00 -7.03
C TYR A 49 -8.78 -2.64 -7.70
N PHE A 50 -8.45 -3.88 -7.33
CA PHE A 50 -7.36 -4.62 -7.95
C PHE A 50 -7.57 -4.81 -9.45
N ASP A 51 -8.76 -5.26 -9.88
CA ASP A 51 -9.07 -5.44 -11.31
C ASP A 51 -8.98 -4.15 -12.12
N LYS A 52 -9.20 -3.00 -11.48
CA LYS A 52 -9.17 -1.70 -12.14
C LYS A 52 -7.79 -1.06 -12.14
N HIS A 53 -6.99 -1.30 -11.10
CA HIS A 53 -5.80 -0.51 -10.83
C HIS A 53 -4.51 -1.32 -10.80
N LEU A 54 -4.58 -2.65 -10.66
CA LEU A 54 -3.43 -3.53 -10.84
C LEU A 54 -3.14 -3.66 -12.33
N THR A 55 -2.03 -3.10 -12.77
CA THR A 55 -1.56 -3.19 -14.14
C THR A 55 -0.10 -3.63 -14.15
N THR A 56 0.47 -3.80 -15.34
CA THR A 56 1.90 -4.06 -15.54
C THR A 56 2.55 -2.92 -16.29
N ASP A 57 3.80 -2.61 -15.97
CA ASP A 57 4.69 -1.75 -16.74
C ASP A 57 5.91 -2.53 -17.26
N GLU A 58 7.02 -1.84 -17.58
CA GLU A 58 8.26 -2.47 -18.05
C GLU A 58 8.99 -3.27 -16.97
N ASP A 59 8.76 -2.96 -15.68
CA ASP A 59 9.51 -3.48 -14.54
C ASP A 59 8.70 -4.47 -13.69
N GLY A 60 7.36 -4.50 -13.81
CA GLY A 60 6.53 -5.51 -13.14
C GLY A 60 5.08 -5.11 -12.96
N TYR A 61 4.46 -5.61 -11.89
CA TYR A 61 3.11 -5.20 -11.50
C TYR A 61 3.14 -3.89 -10.73
N ILE A 62 2.19 -3.01 -11.01
CA ILE A 62 2.06 -1.72 -10.34
C ILE A 62 0.60 -1.41 -9.99
N PHE A 63 0.40 -0.56 -8.99
CA PHE A 63 -0.80 0.26 -8.89
C PHE A 63 -0.52 1.67 -9.44
N SER A 64 -1.13 1.99 -10.58
CA SER A 64 -1.04 3.33 -11.15
C SER A 64 -1.82 4.34 -10.31
N LEU A 65 -1.19 5.50 -10.07
CA LEU A 65 -1.80 6.60 -9.32
C LEU A 65 -3.02 7.17 -10.04
N THR A 66 -4.04 7.51 -9.26
CA THR A 66 -5.19 8.30 -9.71
C THR A 66 -5.12 9.64 -8.99
N ASP A 67 -5.10 10.73 -9.76
CA ASP A 67 -4.96 12.11 -9.23
C ASP A 67 -3.75 12.29 -8.30
N GLY A 68 -2.63 11.63 -8.63
CA GLY A 68 -1.38 11.69 -7.86
C GLY A 68 -1.39 10.89 -6.56
N ARG A 69 -2.40 10.05 -6.35
CA ARG A 69 -2.59 9.26 -5.12
C ARG A 69 -2.90 7.80 -5.42
N CYS A 70 -2.51 6.91 -4.51
CA CYS A 70 -2.82 5.50 -4.66
C CYS A 70 -4.33 5.28 -4.67
N PRO A 71 -4.87 4.52 -5.64
CA PRO A 71 -6.30 4.31 -5.80
C PRO A 71 -6.93 3.48 -4.67
N LEU A 72 -6.11 2.85 -3.83
CA LEU A 72 -6.56 2.08 -2.67
C LEU A 72 -6.74 2.95 -1.42
N LEU A 73 -6.43 4.24 -1.47
CA LEU A 73 -6.78 5.18 -0.41
C LEU A 73 -8.29 5.47 -0.42
N ASP A 74 -8.89 5.56 0.76
CA ASP A 74 -10.25 6.04 0.92
C ASP A 74 -10.32 7.57 1.13
N GLY A 75 -11.53 8.10 1.32
CA GLY A 75 -11.75 9.54 1.53
C GLY A 75 -11.14 10.10 2.81
N SER A 76 -10.73 9.23 3.74
CA SER A 76 -10.05 9.57 4.99
C SER A 76 -8.54 9.34 4.91
N ASN A 77 -7.98 9.13 3.71
CA ASN A 77 -6.58 8.82 3.46
C ASN A 77 -6.11 7.50 4.07
N LEU A 78 -7.02 6.55 4.31
CA LEU A 78 -6.68 5.25 4.86
C LEU A 78 -6.56 4.21 3.75
N CYS A 79 -5.59 3.31 3.85
CA CYS A 79 -5.40 2.21 2.91
C CYS A 79 -6.49 1.14 3.11
N ARG A 80 -7.28 0.88 2.06
CA ARG A 80 -8.34 -0.14 2.08
C ARG A 80 -7.82 -1.56 2.32
N ILE A 81 -6.62 -1.89 1.83
CA ILE A 81 -6.00 -3.20 2.05
C ILE A 81 -5.72 -3.39 3.54
N GLN A 82 -5.04 -2.40 4.15
CA GLN A 82 -4.73 -2.42 5.58
C GLN A 82 -5.99 -2.50 6.44
N LEU A 83 -7.01 -1.68 6.10
CA LEU A 83 -8.27 -1.64 6.86
C LEU A 83 -9.04 -2.98 6.83
N GLN A 84 -9.01 -3.70 5.70
CA GLN A 84 -9.85 -4.89 5.52
C GLN A 84 -9.10 -6.20 5.79
N LYS A 85 -7.79 -6.25 5.51
CA LYS A 85 -7.00 -7.49 5.51
C LYS A 85 -5.76 -7.42 6.41
N GLY A 86 -5.40 -6.23 6.89
CA GLY A 86 -4.25 -6.01 7.76
C GLY A 86 -2.91 -6.05 7.04
N GLU A 87 -1.84 -5.87 7.83
CA GLU A 87 -0.46 -5.68 7.37
C GLU A 87 0.08 -6.84 6.53
N SER A 88 -0.32 -8.08 6.86
CA SER A 88 0.13 -9.28 6.15
C SER A 88 -0.37 -9.35 4.69
N ALA A 89 -1.36 -8.54 4.32
CA ALA A 89 -1.91 -8.50 2.97
C ALA A 89 -1.33 -7.40 2.09
N LEU A 90 -0.44 -6.55 2.62
CA LEU A 90 0.25 -5.53 1.84
C LEU A 90 1.28 -6.15 0.89
N CYS A 91 1.72 -5.44 -0.15
CA CYS A 91 2.91 -5.81 -0.92
C CYS A 91 4.17 -5.38 -0.18
N ASP A 92 5.34 -5.84 -0.64
CA ASP A 92 6.63 -5.45 -0.06
C ASP A 92 6.80 -3.93 0.00
N THR A 93 6.54 -3.23 -1.11
CA THR A 93 6.61 -1.76 -1.18
C THR A 93 5.77 -1.07 -0.11
N CYS A 94 4.59 -1.61 0.20
CA CYS A 94 3.70 -1.03 1.21
C CYS A 94 4.06 -1.42 2.65
N ARG A 95 4.90 -2.44 2.86
CA ARG A 95 5.39 -2.87 4.18
C ARG A 95 6.69 -2.19 4.62
N LEU A 96 7.44 -1.63 3.67
CA LEU A 96 8.74 -1.00 3.89
C LEU A 96 8.67 0.30 4.71
#